data_AF-A0A3D4GXQ0-F1
#
_entry.id   AF-A0A3D4GXQ0-F1
#
_cell.length_a   1.000
_cell.length_b   1.000
_cell.length_c   1.000
_cell.angle_alpha   90.00
_cell.angle_beta   90.00
_cell.angle_gamma   90.00
#
_symmetry.space_group_name_H-M   'P 1'
#
loop_
_entity.id
_entity.type
_entity.pdbx_description
1 polymer ?
#
loop_
_entity_poly.entity_id
_entity_poly.type
_entity_poly.pdbx_seq_one_letter_code
_entity_poly.pdbx_strand_id
1 'polypeptide(L)'
;MGEDPINKAVWEKLEGICRDIMQPGSDTYIEFETRSQNHIWGRRHGHWSLSNAVEHLGWAYQLSGEKSYGEYAKGILLSIARMRHGWGPMACNYGTPYKGWLTDNSLDLGHATLPFAVAYDLIHDLFSDNDKLCIAEHYEPFFHRICGLRYECVRQMPANSPIIGHCGVGLMALSLADDFPDERKGVLVETVRSARAYAMAGLDGAIKPDGACVEGSGYSSASMHYLAVFSEGLRRVCGVDLFEHPTWKRNPIYLCCEMLPGGGAINNFNDNHYDGVTTGYWMMAARSTGDQAGPWVWEHFSGPGGSGELFRGGITVELPYVVVHRDPAIGGSSPADLGISKVHHFDSIQHLVMRTGWEPDDLHVTFQCTPYEADVHAHTQADRMNLTMYGLGERLVIDSGYGLVPIEGSTQVKRMGKLGESHNQVLIDGKPQSATPVQEEIGDYTTEIRWKQHEEWVWSVGDATPFYEGGGVVRRAVVTHLDKLNPIVLIADVAFVDGGKHTFDWLLQTETGNTFELCPNGAKLTGHRTGGMVRVTQVANVPVSWSQDEWISHPRLIGSSKGPCLISLTMIGVDDTLVGEHGEGNISLRHEDQEKGVLARVRWKEAGLAQSVEFDLESEGLTFTI
;
A
#
# COMPACT_ATOMS: atom_id res chain seq x y z
N MET A 1 34.55 1.58 0.29
CA MET A 1 33.40 1.99 1.12
C MET A 1 33.95 2.89 2.22
N GLY A 2 33.53 4.16 2.27
CA GLY A 2 34.07 5.15 3.20
C GLY A 2 33.67 4.89 4.66
N GLU A 3 34.13 5.74 5.56
CA GLU A 3 33.89 5.70 7.02
C GLU A 3 32.41 5.81 7.45
N ASP A 4 31.44 5.80 6.52
CA ASP A 4 29.99 5.91 6.82
C ASP A 4 29.46 4.63 7.49
N PRO A 5 29.02 4.69 8.76
CA PRO A 5 28.59 3.50 9.50
C PRO A 5 27.37 2.82 8.90
N ILE A 6 26.48 3.57 8.26
CA ILE A 6 25.25 3.04 7.67
C ILE A 6 25.58 2.20 6.43
N ASN A 7 26.36 2.72 5.49
CA ASN A 7 26.79 1.98 4.32
C ASN A 7 27.57 0.71 4.71
N LYS A 8 28.38 0.78 5.77
CA LYS A 8 29.05 -0.40 6.34
C LYS A 8 28.05 -1.44 6.87
N ALA A 9 27.05 -1.02 7.65
CA ALA A 9 26.03 -1.94 8.19
C ALA A 9 25.17 -2.58 7.08
N VAL A 10 24.80 -1.80 6.05
CA VAL A 10 24.07 -2.30 4.87
C VAL A 10 24.93 -3.34 4.13
N TRP A 11 26.23 -3.08 3.95
CA TRP A 11 27.15 -4.04 3.35
C TRP A 11 27.28 -5.32 4.18
N GLU A 12 27.52 -5.21 5.49
CA GLU A 12 27.64 -6.37 6.39
C GLU A 12 26.37 -7.22 6.37
N LYS A 13 25.19 -6.60 6.29
CA LYS A 13 23.91 -7.31 6.15
C LYS A 13 23.81 -8.04 4.81
N LEU A 14 24.13 -7.39 3.69
CA LEU A 14 24.13 -8.00 2.36
C LEU A 14 25.10 -9.18 2.29
N GLU A 15 26.32 -9.00 2.80
CA GLU A 15 27.35 -10.04 2.84
C GLU A 15 26.91 -11.23 3.69
N GLY A 16 26.29 -10.99 4.85
CA GLY A 16 25.71 -12.02 5.70
C GLY A 16 24.66 -12.86 4.97
N ILE A 17 23.72 -12.23 4.26
CA ILE A 17 22.71 -12.92 3.43
C ILE A 17 23.38 -13.81 2.38
N CYS A 18 24.41 -13.30 1.70
CA CYS A 18 25.14 -14.06 0.68
C CYS A 18 25.86 -15.28 1.27
N ARG A 19 26.48 -15.13 2.45
CA ARG A 19 27.12 -16.24 3.16
C ARG A 19 26.09 -17.30 3.55
N ASP A 20 24.92 -16.89 4.05
CA ASP A 20 23.85 -17.80 4.43
C ASP A 20 23.29 -18.58 3.22
N ILE A 21 23.15 -17.93 2.06
CA ILE A 21 22.75 -18.59 0.80
C ILE A 21 23.74 -19.70 0.40
N MET A 22 25.03 -19.51 0.67
CA MET A 22 26.10 -20.44 0.28
C MET A 22 26.41 -21.51 1.32
N GLN A 23 25.88 -21.38 2.54
CA GLN A 23 26.27 -22.21 3.69
C GLN A 23 25.32 -23.40 3.89
N PRO A 24 25.78 -24.65 3.71
CA PRO A 24 24.97 -25.82 4.03
C PRO A 24 24.48 -25.79 5.49
N GLY A 25 23.18 -26.03 5.67
CA GLY A 25 22.51 -26.00 6.98
C GLY A 25 21.87 -24.66 7.33
N SER A 26 22.09 -23.60 6.55
CA SER A 26 21.31 -22.36 6.63
C SER A 26 19.88 -22.58 6.10
N ASP A 27 18.90 -21.86 6.67
CA ASP A 27 17.51 -21.87 6.22
C ASP A 27 17.34 -21.29 4.80
N THR A 28 18.29 -20.44 4.38
CA THR A 28 18.32 -19.82 3.05
C THR A 28 19.34 -20.45 2.10
N TYR A 29 19.99 -21.55 2.50
CA TYR A 29 20.96 -22.27 1.67
C TYR A 29 20.33 -22.66 0.32
N ILE A 30 21.06 -22.52 -0.80
CA ILE A 30 20.58 -22.90 -2.13
C ILE A 30 21.47 -23.98 -2.75
N GLU A 31 21.07 -25.23 -2.59
CA GLU A 31 21.72 -26.36 -3.24
C GLU A 31 21.28 -26.46 -4.71
N PHE A 32 22.12 -26.01 -5.64
CA PHE A 32 21.79 -25.99 -7.08
C PHE A 32 22.34 -27.17 -7.88
N GLU A 33 23.26 -27.97 -7.35
CA GLU A 33 23.82 -29.13 -8.07
C GLU A 33 22.86 -30.31 -8.02
N THR A 34 22.42 -30.66 -6.80
CA THR A 34 21.50 -31.79 -6.59
C THR A 34 20.04 -31.34 -6.53
N ARG A 35 19.78 -30.08 -6.13
CA ARG A 35 18.44 -29.49 -6.00
C ARG A 35 17.55 -30.30 -5.06
N SER A 36 18.13 -30.84 -4.00
CA SER A 36 17.43 -31.65 -3.01
C SER A 36 16.34 -30.87 -2.24
N GLN A 37 16.38 -29.54 -2.28
CA GLN A 37 15.45 -28.63 -1.61
C GLN A 37 14.17 -28.38 -2.43
N ASN A 38 13.24 -29.35 -2.43
CA ASN A 38 11.96 -29.23 -3.14
C ASN A 38 11.13 -27.98 -2.77
N HIS A 39 11.31 -27.42 -1.57
CA HIS A 39 10.56 -26.23 -1.15
C HIS A 39 11.04 -24.93 -1.81
N ILE A 40 12.28 -24.88 -2.30
CA ILE A 40 12.83 -23.75 -3.06
C ILE A 40 12.58 -23.95 -4.55
N TRP A 41 12.94 -25.12 -5.07
CA TRP A 41 12.87 -25.42 -6.50
C TRP A 41 11.48 -25.82 -7.02
N GLY A 42 10.53 -26.13 -6.13
CA GLY A 42 9.19 -26.63 -6.46
C GLY A 42 8.04 -25.84 -5.82
N ARG A 43 8.27 -24.57 -5.44
CA ARG A 43 7.23 -23.67 -4.93
C ARG A 43 7.37 -22.27 -5.54
N ARG A 44 6.24 -21.59 -5.78
CA ARG A 44 6.20 -20.22 -6.32
C ARG A 44 7.04 -19.25 -5.50
N HIS A 45 6.97 -19.32 -4.17
CA HIS A 45 7.77 -18.45 -3.31
C HIS A 45 9.28 -18.74 -3.42
N GLY A 46 9.67 -20.01 -3.54
CA GLY A 46 11.06 -20.41 -3.72
C GLY A 46 11.65 -19.90 -5.04
N HIS A 47 10.81 -19.74 -6.07
CA HIS A 47 11.23 -19.13 -7.33
C HIS A 47 11.69 -17.68 -7.15
N TRP A 48 11.00 -16.90 -6.31
CA TRP A 48 11.42 -15.54 -5.97
C TRP A 48 12.69 -15.52 -5.11
N SER A 49 12.83 -16.49 -4.20
CA SER A 49 14.07 -16.64 -3.42
C SER A 49 15.28 -16.93 -4.31
N LEU A 50 15.12 -17.76 -5.34
CA LEU A 50 16.19 -18.07 -6.30
C LEU A 50 16.63 -16.84 -7.10
N SER A 51 15.67 -16.05 -7.62
CA SER A 51 15.98 -14.85 -8.39
C SER A 51 16.66 -13.77 -7.53
N ASN A 52 16.15 -13.53 -6.32
CA ASN A 52 16.74 -12.54 -5.42
C ASN A 52 18.14 -12.95 -4.95
N ALA A 53 18.36 -14.24 -4.71
CA ALA A 53 19.66 -14.76 -4.29
C ALA A 53 20.77 -14.50 -5.32
N VAL A 54 20.50 -14.71 -6.62
CA VAL A 54 21.54 -14.49 -7.63
C VAL A 54 21.89 -13.02 -7.80
N GLU A 55 20.95 -12.10 -7.63
CA GLU A 55 21.22 -10.67 -7.68
C GLU A 55 22.04 -10.25 -6.45
N HIS A 56 21.69 -10.71 -5.25
CA HIS A 56 22.49 -10.48 -4.05
C HIS A 56 23.94 -10.95 -4.21
N LEU A 57 24.13 -12.18 -4.68
CA LEU A 57 25.44 -12.77 -4.91
C LEU A 57 26.22 -12.03 -6.01
N GLY A 58 25.56 -11.62 -7.10
CA GLY A 58 26.18 -10.82 -8.17
C GLY A 58 26.70 -9.47 -7.66
N TRP A 59 25.91 -8.78 -6.82
CA TRP A 59 26.35 -7.56 -6.17
C TRP A 59 27.50 -7.80 -5.18
N ALA A 60 27.41 -8.84 -4.36
CA ALA A 60 28.50 -9.19 -3.44
C ALA A 60 29.80 -9.47 -4.20
N TYR A 61 29.74 -10.16 -5.34
CA TYR A 61 30.89 -10.38 -6.21
C TYR A 61 31.52 -9.07 -6.68
N GLN A 62 30.73 -8.16 -7.26
CA GLN A 62 31.24 -6.90 -7.80
C GLN A 62 31.76 -5.95 -6.70
N LEU A 63 31.12 -5.92 -5.53
CA LEU A 63 31.49 -5.02 -4.43
C LEU A 63 32.68 -5.51 -3.60
N SER A 64 32.86 -6.84 -3.46
CA SER A 64 33.97 -7.42 -2.69
C SER A 64 35.16 -7.88 -3.55
N GLY A 65 34.93 -8.19 -4.82
CA GLY A 65 35.87 -8.89 -5.69
C GLY A 65 36.02 -10.39 -5.37
N GLU A 66 35.23 -10.94 -4.44
CA GLU A 66 35.33 -12.35 -4.05
C GLU A 66 34.60 -13.24 -5.08
N LYS A 67 35.40 -13.92 -5.90
CA LYS A 67 34.93 -14.74 -7.03
C LYS A 67 33.97 -15.87 -6.61
N SER A 68 34.02 -16.33 -5.36
CA SER A 68 33.14 -17.38 -4.83
C SER A 68 31.65 -17.01 -4.95
N TYR A 69 31.28 -15.75 -4.67
CA TYR A 69 29.91 -15.26 -4.81
C TYR A 69 29.44 -15.32 -6.27
N GLY A 70 30.27 -14.86 -7.21
CA GLY A 70 29.95 -14.82 -8.62
C GLY A 70 29.79 -16.22 -9.23
N GLU A 71 30.69 -17.15 -8.90
CA GLU A 71 30.59 -18.54 -9.36
C GLU A 71 29.35 -19.26 -8.77
N TYR A 72 28.97 -18.94 -7.53
CA TYR A 72 27.75 -19.48 -6.92
C TYR A 72 26.48 -18.93 -7.60
N ALA A 73 26.44 -17.61 -7.87
CA ALA A 73 25.36 -16.98 -8.63
C ALA A 73 25.22 -17.60 -10.02
N LYS A 74 26.35 -17.78 -10.72
CA LYS A 74 26.42 -18.45 -12.01
C LYS A 74 25.87 -19.88 -11.94
N GLY A 75 26.21 -20.63 -10.90
CA GLY A 75 25.72 -22.00 -10.68
C GLY A 75 24.19 -22.07 -10.58
N ILE A 76 23.59 -21.21 -9.75
CA ILE A 76 22.13 -21.12 -9.61
C ILE A 76 21.47 -20.71 -10.94
N LEU A 77 21.95 -19.65 -11.59
CA LEU A 77 21.38 -19.11 -12.83
C LEU A 77 21.43 -20.15 -13.97
N LEU A 78 22.55 -20.84 -14.14
CA LEU A 78 22.67 -21.91 -15.14
C LEU A 78 21.80 -23.12 -14.80
N SER A 79 21.64 -23.46 -13.53
CA SER A 79 20.69 -24.51 -13.13
C SER A 79 19.25 -24.16 -13.52
N ILE A 80 18.84 -22.91 -13.33
CA ILE A 80 17.51 -22.39 -13.75
C ILE A 80 17.34 -22.50 -15.27
N ALA A 81 18.32 -21.98 -16.03
CA ALA A 81 18.28 -21.98 -17.49
C ALA A 81 18.22 -23.41 -18.07
N ARG A 82 19.13 -24.30 -17.62
CA ARG A 82 19.24 -25.69 -18.10
C ARG A 82 18.00 -26.52 -17.79
N MET A 83 17.33 -26.24 -16.67
CA MET A 83 16.09 -26.92 -16.30
C MET A 83 14.86 -26.38 -17.01
N ARG A 84 14.96 -25.23 -17.68
CA ARG A 84 13.79 -24.50 -18.17
C ARG A 84 12.79 -24.21 -17.04
N HIS A 85 13.34 -23.83 -15.89
CA HIS A 85 12.57 -23.48 -14.71
C HIS A 85 11.54 -22.39 -15.06
N GLY A 86 10.30 -22.54 -14.62
CA GLY A 86 9.22 -21.60 -14.93
C GLY A 86 8.54 -21.76 -16.30
N TRP A 87 8.95 -22.70 -17.16
CA TRP A 87 8.27 -22.96 -18.44
C TRP A 87 6.91 -23.66 -18.31
N GLY A 88 6.64 -24.29 -17.17
CA GLY A 88 5.41 -25.05 -16.94
C GLY A 88 4.98 -25.04 -15.46
N PRO A 89 3.90 -25.77 -15.13
CA PRO A 89 3.38 -25.78 -13.77
C PRO A 89 4.37 -26.44 -12.82
N MET A 90 4.82 -25.69 -11.82
CA MET A 90 5.79 -26.21 -10.84
C MET A 90 5.41 -25.97 -9.38
N ALA A 91 4.24 -25.36 -9.12
CA ALA A 91 3.82 -25.02 -7.77
C ALA A 91 2.29 -24.85 -7.65
N CYS A 92 1.85 -24.43 -6.46
CA CYS A 92 0.51 -23.87 -6.25
C CYS A 92 0.62 -22.40 -5.82
N ASN A 93 -0.37 -21.59 -6.19
CA ASN A 93 -0.58 -20.22 -5.74
C ASN A 93 -1.96 -20.12 -5.08
N TYR A 94 -2.01 -19.82 -3.78
CA TYR A 94 -3.24 -19.86 -2.97
C TYR A 94 -4.08 -21.12 -3.28
N GLY A 95 -3.44 -22.29 -3.22
CA GLY A 95 -4.04 -23.60 -3.54
C GLY A 95 -4.52 -23.83 -4.97
N THR A 96 -4.29 -22.89 -5.90
CA THR A 96 -4.54 -23.08 -7.34
C THR A 96 -3.26 -23.55 -8.03
N PRO A 97 -3.28 -24.53 -8.95
CA PRO A 97 -2.09 -24.91 -9.71
C PRO A 97 -1.48 -23.71 -10.43
N TYR A 98 -0.26 -23.36 -10.04
CA TYR A 98 0.52 -22.29 -10.65
C TYR A 98 1.10 -22.80 -11.95
N LYS A 99 0.87 -22.09 -13.06
CA LYS A 99 1.20 -22.61 -14.41
C LYS A 99 2.61 -22.27 -14.89
N GLY A 100 3.38 -21.52 -14.09
CA GLY A 100 4.74 -21.10 -14.42
C GLY A 100 4.80 -19.74 -15.10
N TRP A 101 5.98 -19.12 -15.12
CA TRP A 101 6.25 -17.79 -15.65
C TRP A 101 5.84 -17.61 -17.12
N LEU A 102 5.89 -18.67 -17.93
CA LEU A 102 5.62 -18.58 -19.37
C LEU A 102 4.13 -18.51 -19.68
N THR A 103 3.29 -19.08 -18.82
CA THR A 103 1.86 -19.29 -19.11
C THR A 103 0.93 -18.53 -18.17
N ASP A 104 1.39 -18.14 -16.99
CA ASP A 104 0.61 -17.42 -15.97
C ASP A 104 0.76 -15.88 -16.11
N ASN A 105 0.47 -15.15 -15.03
CA ASN A 105 0.53 -13.69 -14.96
C ASN A 105 1.93 -13.11 -15.25
N SER A 106 1.97 -11.85 -15.71
CA SER A 106 3.22 -11.13 -15.98
C SER A 106 4.01 -10.78 -14.71
N LEU A 107 3.35 -10.78 -13.54
CA LEU A 107 3.96 -10.43 -12.26
C LEU A 107 5.15 -11.35 -11.91
N ASP A 108 4.93 -12.66 -11.89
CA ASP A 108 5.98 -13.62 -11.52
C ASP A 108 7.12 -13.66 -12.53
N LEU A 109 6.79 -13.42 -13.80
CA LEU A 109 7.79 -13.29 -14.84
C LEU A 109 8.71 -12.09 -14.57
N GLY A 110 8.16 -10.96 -14.14
CA GLY A 110 8.95 -9.80 -13.73
C GLY A 110 9.82 -10.07 -12.50
N HIS A 111 9.25 -10.68 -11.45
CA HIS A 111 10.00 -11.06 -10.25
C HIS A 111 11.17 -12.00 -10.53
N ALA A 112 11.03 -12.89 -11.53
CA ALA A 112 12.13 -13.74 -11.98
C ALA A 112 13.14 -12.95 -12.81
N THR A 113 12.69 -12.27 -13.86
CA THR A 113 13.58 -11.73 -14.90
C THR A 113 14.38 -10.52 -14.49
N LEU A 114 13.86 -9.61 -13.65
CA LEU A 114 14.63 -8.42 -13.25
C LEU A 114 15.90 -8.80 -12.47
N PRO A 115 15.84 -9.58 -11.37
CA PRO A 115 17.05 -9.97 -10.65
C PRO A 115 18.03 -10.76 -11.53
N PHE A 116 17.53 -11.61 -12.44
CA PHE A 116 18.39 -12.33 -13.39
C PHE A 116 19.09 -11.40 -14.37
N ALA A 117 18.42 -10.37 -14.87
CA ALA A 117 18.99 -9.40 -15.78
C ALA A 117 20.13 -8.62 -15.12
N VAL A 118 19.95 -8.20 -13.87
CA VAL A 118 20.97 -7.53 -13.07
C VAL A 118 22.12 -8.49 -12.76
N ALA A 119 21.83 -9.69 -12.28
CA ALA A 119 22.86 -10.68 -11.97
C ALA A 119 23.68 -11.08 -13.20
N TYR A 120 23.03 -11.27 -14.35
CA TYR A 120 23.70 -11.62 -15.62
C TYR A 120 24.74 -10.58 -16.02
N ASP A 121 24.40 -9.29 -15.92
CA ASP A 121 25.33 -8.19 -16.18
C ASP A 121 26.47 -8.17 -15.15
N LEU A 122 26.16 -8.31 -13.86
CA LEU A 122 27.15 -8.26 -12.78
C LEU A 122 28.13 -9.44 -12.77
N ILE A 123 27.78 -10.60 -13.33
CA ILE A 123 28.67 -11.78 -13.37
C ILE A 123 29.07 -12.15 -14.80
N HIS A 124 28.90 -11.23 -15.74
CA HIS A 124 29.05 -11.47 -17.17
C HIS A 124 30.40 -12.08 -17.56
N ASP A 125 31.46 -11.61 -16.92
CA ASP A 125 32.85 -12.02 -17.15
C ASP A 125 33.12 -13.49 -16.77
N LEU A 126 32.24 -14.11 -15.99
CA LEU A 126 32.33 -15.51 -15.59
C LEU A 126 31.70 -16.47 -16.60
N PHE A 127 30.89 -15.99 -17.55
CA PHE A 127 30.20 -16.86 -18.51
C PHE A 127 31.07 -17.23 -19.70
N SER A 128 31.01 -18.52 -20.09
CA SER A 128 31.46 -18.95 -21.41
C SER A 128 30.41 -18.64 -22.49
N ASP A 129 30.80 -18.68 -23.77
CA ASP A 129 29.85 -18.51 -24.88
C ASP A 129 28.69 -19.51 -24.82
N ASN A 130 28.96 -20.75 -24.39
CA ASN A 130 27.93 -21.77 -24.20
C ASN A 130 26.98 -21.44 -23.04
N ASP A 131 27.49 -20.85 -21.95
CA ASP A 131 26.67 -20.40 -20.84
C ASP A 131 25.73 -19.28 -21.30
N LYS A 132 26.27 -18.29 -22.04
CA LYS A 132 25.51 -17.17 -22.61
C LYS A 132 24.41 -17.64 -23.56
N LEU A 133 24.73 -18.57 -24.47
CA LEU A 133 23.74 -19.16 -25.38
C LEU A 133 22.65 -19.91 -24.63
N CYS A 134 23.00 -20.72 -23.62
CA CYS A 134 22.04 -21.44 -22.80
C CYS A 134 21.04 -20.50 -22.10
N ILE A 135 21.52 -19.36 -21.63
CA ILE A 135 20.70 -18.33 -20.98
C ILE A 135 19.81 -17.63 -22.01
N ALA A 136 20.34 -17.24 -23.17
CA ALA A 136 19.58 -16.63 -24.24
C ALA A 136 18.42 -17.52 -24.72
N GLU A 137 18.68 -18.81 -24.93
CA GLU A 137 17.65 -19.78 -25.34
C GLU A 137 16.59 -20.02 -24.27
N HIS A 138 16.96 -19.93 -22.99
CA HIS A 138 16.01 -20.03 -21.90
C HIS A 138 15.01 -18.86 -21.90
N TYR A 139 15.49 -17.65 -22.16
CA TYR A 139 14.67 -16.44 -22.02
C TYR A 139 13.88 -16.03 -23.27
N GLU A 140 14.31 -16.47 -24.46
CA GLU A 140 13.66 -16.13 -25.74
C GLU A 140 12.12 -16.33 -25.74
N PRO A 141 11.55 -17.45 -25.23
CA PRO A 141 10.11 -17.63 -25.20
C PRO A 141 9.35 -16.57 -24.39
N PHE A 142 9.97 -16.01 -23.34
CA PHE A 142 9.34 -14.97 -22.53
C PHE A 142 9.29 -13.62 -23.25
N PHE A 143 10.29 -13.32 -24.10
CA PHE A 143 10.27 -12.15 -24.98
C PHE A 143 9.09 -12.22 -25.97
N HIS A 144 8.89 -13.38 -26.59
CA HIS A 144 7.71 -13.58 -27.44
C HIS A 144 6.39 -13.50 -26.66
N ARG A 145 6.35 -14.05 -25.44
CA ARG A 145 5.17 -14.00 -24.56
C ARG A 145 4.77 -12.57 -24.26
N ILE A 146 5.71 -11.73 -23.82
CA ILE A 146 5.42 -10.36 -23.42
C ILE A 146 5.07 -9.48 -24.63
N CYS A 147 5.73 -9.66 -25.78
CA CYS A 147 5.37 -8.98 -27.03
C CYS A 147 3.97 -9.36 -27.53
N GLY A 148 3.52 -10.60 -27.27
CA GLY A 148 2.18 -11.07 -27.61
C GLY A 148 1.07 -10.50 -26.73
N LEU A 149 1.40 -9.95 -25.55
CA LEU A 149 0.46 -9.24 -24.67
C LEU A 149 0.26 -7.81 -25.21
N ARG A 150 -0.50 -7.67 -26.30
CA ARG A 150 -0.75 -6.37 -26.93
C ARG A 150 -1.41 -5.37 -25.97
N TYR A 151 -0.96 -4.12 -26.06
CA TYR A 151 -1.52 -2.94 -25.39
C TYR A 151 -3.05 -2.82 -25.57
N GLU A 152 -3.57 -3.23 -26.73
CA GLU A 152 -4.99 -3.18 -27.10
C GLU A 152 -5.85 -4.28 -26.42
N CYS A 153 -5.24 -5.37 -25.96
CA CYS A 153 -5.94 -6.53 -25.39
C CYS A 153 -6.10 -6.45 -23.88
N VAL A 154 -5.43 -5.51 -23.21
CA VAL A 154 -5.47 -5.44 -21.76
C VAL A 154 -6.53 -4.41 -21.35
N ARG A 155 -7.72 -4.92 -21.03
CA ARG A 155 -8.70 -4.20 -20.17
C ARG A 155 -8.15 -3.86 -18.77
N GLN A 156 -6.87 -4.15 -18.51
CA GLN A 156 -6.13 -3.74 -17.32
C GLN A 156 -5.28 -2.54 -17.73
N MET A 157 -5.87 -1.37 -17.56
CA MET A 157 -5.15 -0.11 -17.28
C MET A 157 -4.06 -0.34 -16.22
N PRO A 158 -3.06 0.55 -16.11
CA PRO A 158 -1.77 0.23 -15.51
C PRO A 158 -1.93 -0.20 -14.04
N ALA A 159 -1.77 -1.50 -13.83
CA ALA A 159 -1.71 -2.15 -12.53
C ALA A 159 -0.28 -2.62 -12.26
N ASN A 160 0.05 -2.98 -11.02
CA ASN A 160 1.38 -3.48 -10.64
C ASN A 160 1.91 -4.59 -11.57
N SER A 161 1.06 -5.57 -11.90
CA SER A 161 1.46 -6.84 -12.50
C SER A 161 1.96 -6.68 -13.95
N PRO A 162 1.27 -5.92 -14.83
CA PRO A 162 1.83 -5.57 -16.13
C PRO A 162 3.12 -4.75 -16.03
N ILE A 163 3.22 -3.77 -15.13
CA ILE A 163 4.42 -2.92 -14.98
C ILE A 163 5.63 -3.77 -14.61
N ILE A 164 5.50 -4.55 -13.53
CA ILE A 164 6.55 -5.44 -13.00
C ILE A 164 7.04 -6.41 -14.08
N GLY A 165 6.09 -7.08 -14.75
CA GLY A 165 6.40 -8.06 -15.79
C GLY A 165 7.13 -7.49 -16.99
N HIS A 166 6.61 -6.39 -17.55
CA HIS A 166 7.18 -5.79 -18.75
C HIS A 166 8.54 -5.14 -18.46
N CYS A 167 8.70 -4.45 -17.33
CA CYS A 167 9.97 -3.85 -16.94
C CYS A 167 11.07 -4.89 -16.69
N GLY A 168 10.75 -5.99 -15.98
CA GLY A 168 11.72 -7.06 -15.73
C GLY A 168 12.18 -7.77 -17.00
N VAL A 169 11.24 -8.12 -17.89
CA VAL A 169 11.57 -8.78 -19.16
C VAL A 169 12.29 -7.82 -20.11
N GLY A 170 11.90 -6.54 -20.11
CA GLY A 170 12.58 -5.48 -20.84
C GLY A 170 14.03 -5.31 -20.41
N LEU A 171 14.30 -5.33 -19.11
CA LEU A 171 15.66 -5.27 -18.58
C LEU A 171 16.47 -6.51 -18.99
N MET A 172 15.89 -7.71 -18.93
CA MET A 172 16.57 -8.92 -19.41
C MET A 172 16.92 -8.84 -20.91
N ALA A 173 16.02 -8.27 -21.73
CA ALA A 173 16.29 -8.07 -23.15
C ALA A 173 17.43 -7.07 -23.39
N LEU A 174 17.55 -6.03 -22.56
CA LEU A 174 18.69 -5.11 -22.60
C LEU A 174 19.99 -5.82 -22.19
N SER A 175 19.99 -6.59 -21.10
CA SER A 175 21.18 -7.30 -20.61
C SER A 175 21.72 -8.34 -21.58
N LEU A 176 20.87 -8.93 -22.43
CA LEU A 176 21.29 -9.91 -23.44
C LEU A 176 21.65 -9.30 -24.80
N ALA A 177 21.53 -7.99 -25.00
CA ALA A 177 21.59 -7.38 -26.33
C ALA A 177 22.86 -7.72 -27.12
N ASP A 178 24.00 -7.82 -26.44
CA ASP A 178 25.29 -8.11 -27.06
C ASP A 178 25.53 -9.60 -27.32
N ASP A 179 25.00 -10.49 -26.46
CA ASP A 179 25.23 -11.94 -26.54
C ASP A 179 24.09 -12.71 -27.22
N PHE A 180 22.99 -12.04 -27.55
CA PHE A 180 21.86 -12.67 -28.23
C PHE A 180 22.18 -12.92 -29.71
N PRO A 181 21.75 -14.04 -30.31
CA PRO A 181 22.04 -14.34 -31.71
C PRO A 181 21.47 -13.28 -32.67
N ASP A 182 22.33 -12.73 -33.55
CA ASP A 182 22.04 -11.58 -34.41
C ASP A 182 20.76 -11.77 -35.23
N GLU A 183 20.55 -12.94 -35.80
CA GLU A 183 19.38 -13.27 -36.62
C GLU A 183 18.06 -13.29 -35.84
N ARG A 184 18.12 -13.29 -34.50
CA ARG A 184 16.96 -13.31 -33.60
C ARG A 184 16.79 -12.01 -32.79
N LYS A 185 17.71 -11.04 -32.89
CA LYS A 185 17.67 -9.78 -32.10
C LYS A 185 16.41 -8.93 -32.27
N GLY A 186 15.65 -9.12 -33.35
CA GLY A 186 14.39 -8.40 -33.58
C GLY A 186 13.40 -8.52 -32.42
N VAL A 187 13.33 -9.68 -31.74
CA VAL A 187 12.42 -9.87 -30.59
C VAL A 187 12.83 -9.04 -29.38
N LEU A 188 14.14 -8.78 -29.18
CA LEU A 188 14.63 -7.96 -28.07
C LEU A 188 14.21 -6.50 -28.24
N VAL A 189 14.32 -5.98 -29.47
CA VAL A 189 13.91 -4.60 -29.79
C VAL A 189 12.42 -4.40 -29.52
N GLU A 190 11.57 -5.33 -29.97
CA GLU A 190 10.14 -5.26 -29.70
C GLU A 190 9.81 -5.40 -28.20
N THR A 191 10.55 -6.25 -27.49
CA THR A 191 10.42 -6.42 -26.04
C THR A 191 10.73 -5.13 -25.29
N VAL A 192 11.83 -4.47 -25.61
CA VAL A 192 12.22 -3.19 -24.99
C VAL A 192 11.23 -2.08 -25.33
N ARG A 193 10.71 -2.04 -26.56
CA ARG A 193 9.64 -1.10 -26.95
C ARG A 193 8.37 -1.32 -26.14
N SER A 194 7.94 -2.57 -25.98
CA SER A 194 6.79 -2.93 -25.16
C SER A 194 7.02 -2.53 -23.70
N ALA A 195 8.18 -2.89 -23.13
CA ALA A 195 8.56 -2.54 -21.77
C ALA A 195 8.52 -1.03 -21.51
N ARG A 196 9.07 -0.24 -22.42
CA ARG A 196 9.01 1.23 -22.33
C ARG A 196 7.58 1.76 -22.38
N ALA A 197 6.72 1.22 -23.25
CA ALA A 197 5.33 1.65 -23.34
C ALA A 197 4.57 1.38 -22.03
N TYR A 198 4.78 0.21 -21.41
CA TYR A 198 4.19 -0.10 -20.11
C TYR A 198 4.79 0.71 -18.95
N ALA A 199 6.10 1.00 -19.00
CA ALA A 199 6.73 1.86 -18.02
C ALA A 199 6.11 3.27 -18.03
N MET A 200 5.94 3.85 -19.22
CA MET A 200 5.25 5.14 -19.38
C MET A 200 3.78 5.07 -18.92
N ALA A 201 3.05 4.02 -19.31
CA ALA A 201 1.66 3.84 -18.85
C ALA A 201 1.57 3.74 -17.32
N GLY A 202 2.54 3.08 -16.67
CA GLY A 202 2.65 3.05 -15.21
C GLY A 202 2.85 4.43 -14.59
N LEU A 203 3.79 5.20 -15.14
CA LEU A 203 4.12 6.55 -14.68
C LEU A 203 3.01 7.59 -14.93
N ASP A 204 2.22 7.41 -16.00
CA ASP A 204 1.12 8.29 -16.41
C ASP A 204 -0.23 7.92 -15.77
N GLY A 205 -0.40 6.69 -15.27
CA GLY A 205 -1.72 6.17 -14.91
C GLY A 205 -1.85 5.31 -13.66
N ALA A 206 -0.90 4.41 -13.36
CA ALA A 206 -0.96 3.57 -12.15
C ALA A 206 -0.68 4.42 -10.92
N ILE A 207 0.42 5.14 -11.04
CA ILE A 207 0.81 6.20 -10.12
C ILE A 207 0.25 7.47 -10.74
N LYS A 208 -0.71 8.05 -10.05
CA LYS A 208 -1.51 9.16 -10.54
C LYS A 208 -0.67 10.44 -10.64
N PRO A 209 -1.14 11.45 -11.38
CA PRO A 209 -0.40 12.70 -11.57
C PRO A 209 -0.03 13.43 -10.27
N ASP A 210 -0.74 13.25 -9.16
CA ASP A 210 -0.40 13.81 -7.85
C ASP A 210 0.61 12.96 -7.05
N GLY A 211 1.02 11.80 -7.58
CA GLY A 211 1.96 10.86 -6.98
C GLY A 211 1.31 9.72 -6.21
N ALA A 212 -0.01 9.76 -5.97
CA ALA A 212 -0.71 8.70 -5.26
C ALA A 212 -0.86 7.44 -6.13
N CYS A 213 -0.98 6.27 -5.47
CA CYS A 213 -1.23 5.02 -6.17
C CYS A 213 -2.57 4.46 -5.71
N VAL A 214 -3.46 4.15 -6.66
CA VAL A 214 -4.78 3.59 -6.35
C VAL A 214 -4.70 2.20 -5.69
N GLU A 215 -3.60 1.48 -5.92
CA GLU A 215 -3.33 0.18 -5.30
C GLU A 215 -2.78 0.29 -3.86
N GLY A 216 -2.53 1.51 -3.37
CA GLY A 216 -1.91 1.77 -2.07
C GLY A 216 -0.38 1.77 -2.10
N SER A 217 0.20 2.09 -0.95
CA SER A 217 1.63 2.39 -0.82
C SER A 217 2.54 1.20 -1.10
N GLY A 218 2.16 -0.01 -0.69
CA GLY A 218 2.98 -1.21 -0.93
C GLY A 218 3.16 -1.48 -2.42
N TYR A 219 2.06 -1.54 -3.17
CA TYR A 219 2.10 -1.77 -4.62
C TYR A 219 2.65 -0.60 -5.43
N SER A 220 2.46 0.64 -4.95
CA SER A 220 3.17 1.80 -5.47
C SER A 220 4.66 1.56 -5.45
N SER A 221 5.19 1.21 -4.28
CA SER A 221 6.62 1.08 -4.06
C SER A 221 7.22 -0.12 -4.78
N ALA A 222 6.49 -1.23 -4.86
CA ALA A 222 6.86 -2.39 -5.65
C ALA A 222 6.98 -2.02 -7.14
N SER A 223 5.96 -1.37 -7.71
CA SER A 223 5.99 -0.97 -9.13
C SER A 223 7.13 -0.01 -9.43
N MET A 224 7.37 0.96 -8.54
CA MET A 224 8.45 1.94 -8.66
C MET A 224 9.84 1.32 -8.60
N HIS A 225 10.05 0.24 -7.83
CA HIS A 225 11.30 -0.52 -7.86
C HIS A 225 11.62 -1.04 -9.26
N TYR A 226 10.69 -1.76 -9.90
CA TYR A 226 10.89 -2.32 -11.24
C TYR A 226 11.07 -1.23 -12.30
N LEU A 227 10.29 -0.15 -12.19
CA LEU A 227 10.44 1.02 -13.05
C LEU A 227 11.84 1.64 -12.89
N ALA A 228 12.37 1.75 -11.68
CA ALA A 228 13.63 2.44 -11.43
C ALA A 228 14.80 1.69 -12.08
N VAL A 229 14.88 0.37 -11.86
CA VAL A 229 15.97 -0.45 -12.41
C VAL A 229 15.88 -0.54 -13.93
N PHE A 230 14.68 -0.69 -14.48
CA PHE A 230 14.50 -0.67 -15.94
C PHE A 230 14.84 0.70 -16.54
N SER A 231 14.42 1.80 -15.90
CA SER A 231 14.74 3.17 -16.34
C SER A 231 16.25 3.40 -16.38
N GLU A 232 16.98 2.91 -15.37
CA GLU A 232 18.44 3.00 -15.34
C GLU A 232 19.09 2.18 -16.47
N GLY A 233 18.63 0.95 -16.70
CA GLY A 233 19.09 0.12 -17.82
C GLY A 233 18.84 0.78 -19.18
N LEU A 234 17.64 1.32 -19.38
CA LEU A 234 17.25 2.00 -20.61
C LEU A 234 18.06 3.28 -20.84
N ARG A 235 18.34 4.04 -19.77
CA ARG A 235 19.18 5.23 -19.81
C ARG A 235 20.62 4.90 -20.21
N ARG A 236 21.19 3.84 -19.65
CA ARG A 236 22.57 3.40 -19.95
C ARG A 236 22.74 2.83 -21.35
N VAL A 237 21.82 1.97 -21.78
CA VAL A 237 21.94 1.22 -23.04
C VAL A 237 21.38 1.99 -24.23
N CYS A 238 20.25 2.69 -24.04
CA CYS A 238 19.54 3.36 -25.12
C CYS A 238 19.61 4.89 -25.06
N GLY A 239 20.16 5.48 -23.98
CA GLY A 239 20.20 6.93 -23.79
C GLY A 239 18.82 7.57 -23.53
N VAL A 240 17.80 6.76 -23.18
CA VAL A 240 16.44 7.25 -22.88
C VAL A 240 16.27 7.36 -21.38
N ASP A 241 16.08 8.57 -20.88
CA ASP A 241 15.94 8.84 -19.45
C ASP A 241 14.46 8.95 -19.04
N LEU A 242 13.96 7.96 -18.30
CA LEU A 242 12.60 8.01 -17.73
C LEU A 242 12.55 8.71 -16.37
N PHE A 243 13.69 9.02 -15.74
CA PHE A 243 13.74 9.75 -14.47
C PHE A 243 13.33 11.22 -14.62
N GLU A 244 13.28 11.75 -15.85
CA GLU A 244 12.73 13.08 -16.14
C GLU A 244 11.22 13.17 -15.85
N HIS A 245 10.52 12.03 -15.72
CA HIS A 245 9.09 12.01 -15.46
C HIS A 245 8.74 12.59 -14.07
N PRO A 246 7.76 13.51 -13.94
CA PRO A 246 7.43 14.17 -12.67
C PRO A 246 7.05 13.21 -11.53
N THR A 247 6.50 12.05 -11.85
CA THR A 247 6.09 11.01 -10.89
C THR A 247 7.23 10.60 -9.94
N TRP A 248 8.49 10.62 -10.40
CA TRP A 248 9.63 10.29 -9.54
C TRP A 248 9.83 11.26 -8.36
N LYS A 249 9.32 12.49 -8.46
CA LYS A 249 9.35 13.48 -7.38
C LYS A 249 8.04 13.54 -6.59
N ARG A 250 6.93 13.12 -7.20
CA ARG A 250 5.60 13.18 -6.57
C ARG A 250 5.28 11.94 -5.75
N ASN A 251 5.69 10.76 -6.20
CA ASN A 251 5.39 9.52 -5.49
C ASN A 251 6.04 9.41 -4.10
N PRO A 252 7.29 9.88 -3.88
CA PRO A 252 7.83 9.97 -2.53
C PRO A 252 7.01 10.86 -1.59
N ILE A 253 6.39 11.94 -2.09
CA ILE A 253 5.52 12.81 -1.28
C ILE A 253 4.30 12.03 -0.78
N TYR A 254 3.70 11.21 -1.63
CA TYR A 254 2.62 10.29 -1.23
C TYR A 254 3.07 9.37 -0.08
N LEU A 255 4.25 8.75 -0.20
CA LEU A 255 4.79 7.90 0.88
C LEU A 255 5.12 8.68 2.16
N CYS A 256 5.57 9.94 2.07
CA CYS A 256 5.72 10.81 3.22
C CYS A 256 4.38 11.06 3.93
N CYS A 257 3.31 11.29 3.16
CA CYS A 257 1.97 11.50 3.69
C CYS A 257 1.39 10.24 4.35
N GLU A 258 1.63 9.06 3.79
CA GLU A 258 1.15 7.78 4.34
C GLU A 258 2.00 7.23 5.50
N MET A 259 3.22 7.72 5.68
CA MET A 259 4.11 7.30 6.77
C MET A 259 3.45 7.56 8.12
N LEU A 260 3.36 6.51 8.95
CA LEU A 260 2.81 6.65 10.29
C LEU A 260 3.72 7.51 11.19
N PRO A 261 3.14 8.18 12.20
CA PRO A 261 3.90 8.89 13.23
C PRO A 261 5.01 8.02 13.83
N GLY A 262 6.23 8.55 13.90
CA GLY A 262 7.42 7.86 14.42
C GLY A 262 8.15 6.96 13.42
N GLY A 263 7.67 6.86 12.17
CA GLY A 263 8.31 6.07 11.15
C GLY A 263 8.18 4.56 11.36
N GLY A 264 8.92 3.79 10.56
CA GLY A 264 8.94 2.33 10.61
C GLY A 264 7.66 1.64 10.13
N ALA A 265 6.57 2.37 9.88
CA ALA A 265 5.32 1.80 9.42
C ALA A 265 4.59 2.77 8.49
N ILE A 266 3.85 2.21 7.53
CA ILE A 266 3.01 2.98 6.61
C ILE A 266 1.54 2.66 6.89
N ASN A 267 0.65 3.62 6.61
CA ASN A 267 -0.78 3.38 6.63
C ASN A 267 -1.11 2.11 5.82
N ASN A 268 -1.72 1.13 6.46
CA ASN A 268 -1.96 -0.20 5.89
C ASN A 268 -3.24 -0.24 5.04
N PHE A 269 -3.59 0.89 4.45
CA PHE A 269 -4.72 1.03 3.54
C PHE A 269 -4.56 0.17 2.27
N ASN A 270 -5.68 -0.31 1.70
CA ASN A 270 -5.75 -1.26 0.59
C ASN A 270 -5.14 -2.63 0.94
N ASP A 271 -4.80 -3.44 -0.07
CA ASP A 271 -4.01 -4.67 0.10
C ASP A 271 -2.56 -4.38 0.55
N ASN A 272 -2.38 -3.81 1.74
CA ASN A 272 -1.08 -3.42 2.26
C ASN A 272 -0.80 -4.01 3.65
N HIS A 273 0.47 -3.96 4.03
CA HIS A 273 0.96 -4.27 5.37
C HIS A 273 1.71 -3.06 5.93
N TYR A 274 1.80 -2.94 7.26
CA TYR A 274 2.53 -1.84 7.90
C TYR A 274 4.00 -1.76 7.46
N ASP A 275 4.60 -2.89 7.13
CA ASP A 275 5.98 -3.06 6.67
C ASP A 275 6.09 -3.22 5.14
N GLY A 276 4.99 -3.09 4.39
CA GLY A 276 4.86 -3.51 2.99
C GLY A 276 5.49 -2.61 1.92
N VAL A 277 6.45 -1.73 2.25
CA VAL A 277 7.03 -0.75 1.31
C VAL A 277 8.47 -1.12 0.95
N THR A 278 8.75 -1.20 -0.35
CA THR A 278 10.10 -1.26 -0.89
C THR A 278 10.68 0.16 -0.97
N THR A 279 11.86 0.40 -0.41
CA THR A 279 12.45 1.74 -0.29
C THR A 279 13.87 1.86 -0.81
N GLY A 280 14.60 0.75 -1.00
CA GLY A 280 16.02 0.79 -1.38
C GLY A 280 16.30 1.46 -2.75
N TYR A 281 15.39 1.35 -3.70
CA TYR A 281 15.56 1.94 -5.05
C TYR A 281 15.48 3.47 -5.06
N TRP A 282 14.93 4.11 -4.02
CA TRP A 282 14.84 5.57 -3.96
C TRP A 282 16.21 6.22 -3.96
N MET A 283 17.25 5.57 -3.44
CA MET A 283 18.61 6.08 -3.51
C MET A 283 19.08 6.24 -4.96
N MET A 284 18.74 5.27 -5.82
CA MET A 284 19.06 5.31 -7.24
C MET A 284 18.26 6.41 -7.94
N ALA A 285 16.95 6.46 -7.72
CA ALA A 285 16.09 7.49 -8.32
C ALA A 285 16.51 8.91 -7.89
N ALA A 286 16.81 9.12 -6.60
CA ALA A 286 17.22 10.40 -6.05
C ALA A 286 18.50 10.95 -6.68
N ARG A 287 19.49 10.10 -6.99
CA ARG A 287 20.70 10.52 -7.72
C ARG A 287 20.40 11.06 -9.11
N SER A 288 19.40 10.51 -9.79
CA SER A 288 18.99 10.95 -11.13
C SER A 288 18.10 12.19 -11.09
N THR A 289 17.25 12.32 -10.07
CA THR A 289 16.18 13.34 -10.02
C THR A 289 16.53 14.55 -9.14
N GLY A 290 17.50 14.41 -8.24
CA GLY A 290 17.77 15.35 -7.15
C GLY A 290 16.66 15.38 -6.09
N ASP A 291 15.81 14.36 -6.04
CA ASP A 291 14.75 14.24 -5.02
C ASP A 291 15.34 14.02 -3.62
N GLN A 292 14.71 14.66 -2.62
CA GLN A 292 15.09 14.56 -1.21
C GLN A 292 14.03 13.86 -0.36
N ALA A 293 12.82 13.64 -0.89
CA ALA A 293 11.76 12.94 -0.17
C ALA A 293 12.01 11.42 -0.12
N GLY A 294 12.41 10.80 -1.23
CA GLY A 294 12.71 9.36 -1.31
C GLY A 294 13.80 8.93 -0.35
N PRO A 295 14.94 9.64 -0.25
CA PRO A 295 15.95 9.36 0.76
C PRO A 295 15.43 9.50 2.20
N TRP A 296 14.56 10.48 2.47
CA TRP A 296 13.91 10.63 3.77
C TRP A 296 12.98 9.45 4.09
N VAL A 297 12.17 9.01 3.11
CA VAL A 297 11.27 7.85 3.24
C VAL A 297 12.07 6.59 3.59
N TRP A 298 13.18 6.32 2.91
CA TRP A 298 14.02 5.17 3.25
C TRP A 298 14.57 5.27 4.67
N GLU A 299 15.13 6.42 5.07
CA GLU A 299 15.74 6.63 6.39
C GLU A 299 14.74 6.41 7.53
N HIS A 300 13.50 6.88 7.37
CA HIS A 300 12.45 6.83 8.39
C HIS A 300 11.55 5.61 8.29
N PHE A 301 11.64 4.81 7.22
CA PHE A 301 10.91 3.54 7.11
C PHE A 301 11.80 2.35 7.48
N SER A 302 12.87 2.15 6.71
CA SER A 302 13.77 1.00 6.82
C SER A 302 15.08 1.35 7.53
N GLY A 303 15.53 2.59 7.38
CA GLY A 303 16.79 3.07 7.94
C GLY A 303 16.78 3.26 9.46
N PRO A 304 17.87 3.81 10.02
CA PRO A 304 18.03 4.05 11.45
C PRO A 304 16.92 4.88 12.12
N GLY A 305 16.29 5.81 11.39
CA GLY A 305 15.16 6.59 11.87
C GLY A 305 13.82 5.85 11.86
N GLY A 306 13.75 4.68 11.22
CA GLY A 306 12.57 3.81 11.16
C GLY A 306 12.76 2.53 11.96
N SER A 307 12.70 1.38 11.29
CA SER A 307 12.93 0.08 11.95
C SER A 307 14.36 -0.24 12.30
N GLY A 308 15.32 0.40 11.62
CA GLY A 308 16.73 0.01 11.68
C GLY A 308 17.03 -1.34 11.03
N GLU A 309 16.08 -1.98 10.33
CA GLU A 309 16.32 -3.22 9.60
C GLU A 309 17.13 -3.01 8.31
N LEU A 310 17.27 -1.74 7.87
CA LEU A 310 17.97 -1.24 6.67
C LEU A 310 17.33 -1.62 5.33
N PHE A 311 16.50 -2.63 5.36
CA PHE A 311 15.59 -3.10 4.33
C PHE A 311 14.42 -3.76 5.05
N ARG A 312 13.23 -3.74 4.47
CA ARG A 312 12.07 -4.41 5.07
C ARG A 312 11.83 -5.79 4.49
N GLY A 313 12.59 -6.14 3.44
CA GLY A 313 12.53 -7.45 2.82
C GLY A 313 11.17 -7.68 2.15
N GLY A 314 11.14 -8.66 1.26
CA GLY A 314 9.97 -8.94 0.45
C GLY A 314 10.37 -9.66 -0.82
N ILE A 315 9.54 -9.51 -1.86
CA ILE A 315 9.76 -10.11 -3.18
C ILE A 315 10.87 -9.43 -4.00
N THR A 316 11.50 -8.35 -3.50
CA THR A 316 12.50 -7.53 -4.23
C THR A 316 13.84 -7.43 -3.51
N VAL A 317 14.92 -7.20 -4.26
CA VAL A 317 16.28 -6.96 -3.76
C VAL A 317 16.49 -5.46 -3.51
N GLU A 318 16.89 -5.07 -2.28
CA GLU A 318 16.97 -3.65 -1.90
C GLU A 318 18.36 -3.20 -1.46
N LEU A 319 19.01 -3.99 -0.60
CA LEU A 319 20.27 -3.61 0.05
C LEU A 319 21.35 -3.15 -0.94
N PRO A 320 21.59 -3.81 -2.09
CA PRO A 320 22.62 -3.35 -3.01
C PRO A 320 22.39 -1.93 -3.55
N TYR A 321 21.13 -1.57 -3.80
CA TYR A 321 20.79 -0.23 -4.28
C TYR A 321 21.11 0.84 -3.22
N VAL A 322 20.94 0.52 -1.95
CA VAL A 322 21.35 1.39 -0.84
C VAL A 322 22.87 1.49 -0.78
N VAL A 323 23.61 0.37 -0.81
CA VAL A 323 25.10 0.38 -0.74
C VAL A 323 25.70 1.24 -1.86
N VAL A 324 25.18 1.10 -3.08
CA VAL A 324 25.74 1.72 -4.28
C VAL A 324 25.29 3.16 -4.44
N HIS A 325 24.02 3.45 -4.16
CA HIS A 325 23.43 4.75 -4.50
C HIS A 325 23.19 5.66 -3.31
N ARG A 326 23.26 5.20 -2.06
CA ARG A 326 23.12 6.11 -0.92
C ARG A 326 24.27 7.11 -0.91
N ASP A 327 23.91 8.39 -0.92
CA ASP A 327 24.86 9.49 -0.78
C ASP A 327 24.54 10.26 0.50
N PRO A 328 25.37 10.15 1.55
CA PRO A 328 25.17 10.89 2.79
C PRO A 328 25.11 12.41 2.58
N ALA A 329 25.69 12.94 1.49
CA ALA A 329 25.69 14.36 1.19
C ALA A 329 24.39 14.85 0.52
N ILE A 330 23.65 13.99 -0.18
CA ILE A 330 22.36 14.36 -0.77
C ILE A 330 21.29 14.43 0.32
N GLY A 331 21.32 13.47 1.26
CA GLY A 331 20.45 13.43 2.44
C GLY A 331 18.95 13.37 2.13
N GLY A 332 18.17 12.90 3.11
CA GLY A 332 16.72 13.12 3.11
C GLY A 332 16.40 14.47 3.75
N SER A 333 15.49 15.24 3.17
CA SER A 333 14.91 16.41 3.85
C SER A 333 13.58 16.03 4.48
N SER A 334 13.29 16.54 5.67
CA SER A 334 12.04 16.22 6.33
C SER A 334 10.85 16.72 5.50
N PRO A 335 9.67 16.08 5.61
CA PRO A 335 8.46 16.56 4.94
C PRO A 335 8.14 18.01 5.26
N ALA A 336 8.42 18.45 6.50
CA ALA A 336 8.26 19.84 6.91
C ALA A 336 9.22 20.78 6.16
N ASP A 337 10.51 20.41 6.05
CA ASP A 337 11.51 21.21 5.32
C ASP A 337 11.21 21.27 3.81
N LEU A 338 10.59 20.22 3.27
CA LEU A 338 10.12 20.15 1.89
C LEU A 338 8.80 20.91 1.65
N GLY A 339 8.19 21.48 2.69
CA GLY A 339 6.92 22.19 2.60
C GLY A 339 5.72 21.27 2.29
N ILE A 340 5.84 19.97 2.58
CA ILE A 340 4.73 19.01 2.44
C ILE A 340 3.66 19.39 3.47
N SER A 341 2.45 19.66 2.98
CA SER A 341 1.33 20.06 3.83
C SER A 341 0.96 18.98 4.84
N LYS A 342 0.62 19.43 6.06
CA LYS A 342 0.02 18.61 7.11
C LYS A 342 -1.43 18.18 6.81
N VAL A 343 -2.08 18.88 5.89
CA VAL A 343 -3.38 18.50 5.33
C VAL A 343 -3.18 18.35 3.83
N HIS A 344 -3.16 17.10 3.34
CA HIS A 344 -2.82 16.78 1.96
C HIS A 344 -3.95 15.98 1.32
N HIS A 345 -4.48 16.48 0.21
CA HIS A 345 -5.53 15.80 -0.56
C HIS A 345 -4.96 15.30 -1.88
N PHE A 346 -5.03 13.98 -2.09
CA PHE A 346 -4.71 13.35 -3.36
C PHE A 346 -5.98 13.29 -4.22
N ASP A 347 -6.21 14.35 -5.00
CA ASP A 347 -7.41 14.52 -5.83
C ASP A 347 -7.67 13.33 -6.76
N SER A 348 -6.62 12.65 -7.23
CA SER A 348 -6.76 11.57 -8.21
C SER A 348 -7.39 10.29 -7.66
N ILE A 349 -7.26 10.06 -6.35
CA ILE A 349 -7.80 8.90 -5.64
C ILE A 349 -8.77 9.30 -4.52
N GLN A 350 -9.05 10.60 -4.36
CA GLN A 350 -9.92 11.14 -3.31
C GLN A 350 -9.53 10.60 -1.93
N HIS A 351 -8.27 10.86 -1.55
CA HIS A 351 -7.68 10.45 -0.29
C HIS A 351 -7.12 11.66 0.45
N LEU A 352 -7.66 11.94 1.64
CA LEU A 352 -7.30 13.07 2.47
C LEU A 352 -6.48 12.60 3.66
N VAL A 353 -5.27 13.14 3.81
CA VAL A 353 -4.39 12.96 4.96
C VAL A 353 -4.41 14.21 5.82
N MET A 354 -4.63 14.04 7.12
CA MET A 354 -4.69 15.10 8.12
C MET A 354 -3.76 14.75 9.28
N ARG A 355 -2.75 15.56 9.57
CA ARG A 355 -1.75 15.24 10.60
C ARG A 355 -1.22 16.44 11.37
N THR A 356 -0.65 16.22 12.55
CA THR A 356 0.05 17.28 13.32
C THR A 356 1.55 17.34 13.03
N GLY A 357 2.11 16.22 12.53
CA GLY A 357 3.53 16.06 12.20
C GLY A 357 3.88 14.60 11.91
N TRP A 358 5.15 14.25 12.13
CA TRP A 358 5.72 12.91 11.85
C TRP A 358 6.42 12.28 13.08
N GLU A 359 6.44 12.95 14.23
CA GLU A 359 7.01 12.43 15.47
C GLU A 359 6.16 11.29 16.05
N PRO A 360 6.68 10.41 16.92
CA PRO A 360 5.99 9.19 17.37
C PRO A 360 4.59 9.38 17.98
N ASP A 361 4.33 10.52 18.59
CA ASP A 361 3.08 10.88 19.26
C ASP A 361 2.22 11.87 18.45
N ASP A 362 2.63 12.24 17.23
CA ASP A 362 1.80 13.06 16.33
C ASP A 362 0.52 12.32 15.90
N LEU A 363 -0.52 13.10 15.59
CA LEU A 363 -1.76 12.61 15.00
C LEU A 363 -1.58 12.40 13.49
N HIS A 364 -2.12 11.30 12.96
CA HIS A 364 -2.29 11.01 11.54
C HIS A 364 -3.66 10.38 11.32
N VAL A 365 -4.51 11.06 10.56
CA VAL A 365 -5.87 10.64 10.21
C VAL A 365 -5.98 10.60 8.70
N THR A 366 -6.55 9.53 8.17
CA THR A 366 -6.92 9.47 6.75
C THR A 366 -8.41 9.33 6.58
N PHE A 367 -8.95 9.91 5.51
CA PHE A 367 -10.33 9.72 5.07
C PHE A 367 -10.34 9.59 3.55
N GLN A 368 -11.08 8.62 3.04
CA GLN A 368 -11.02 8.28 1.62
C GLN A 368 -12.38 7.97 1.02
N CYS A 369 -12.53 8.22 -0.27
CA CYS A 369 -13.73 7.92 -1.01
C CYS A 369 -13.40 7.64 -2.49
N THR A 370 -12.50 6.70 -2.75
CA THR A 370 -11.92 6.48 -4.07
C THR A 370 -12.97 6.28 -5.19
N PRO A 371 -12.88 7.04 -6.31
CA PRO A 371 -13.77 6.86 -7.46
C PRO A 371 -13.68 5.47 -8.09
N TYR A 372 -14.79 4.97 -8.64
CA TYR A 372 -14.78 3.68 -9.33
C TYR A 372 -13.96 3.73 -10.62
N GLU A 373 -13.90 4.87 -11.30
CA GLU A 373 -13.14 5.07 -12.53
C GLU A 373 -11.62 5.10 -12.27
N ALA A 374 -11.23 5.52 -11.06
CA ALA A 374 -9.85 5.37 -10.60
C ALA A 374 -9.53 3.89 -10.31
N ASP A 375 -10.56 3.11 -9.95
CA ASP A 375 -10.54 1.70 -9.54
C ASP A 375 -10.67 0.73 -10.73
N VAL A 376 -9.55 0.52 -11.42
CA VAL A 376 -9.43 -0.46 -12.51
C VAL A 376 -9.06 -1.86 -11.99
N HIS A 377 -9.97 -2.50 -11.25
CA HIS A 377 -9.88 -3.94 -10.86
C HIS A 377 -8.56 -4.30 -10.17
N ALA A 378 -8.09 -3.43 -9.29
CA ALA A 378 -6.76 -3.50 -8.74
C ALA A 378 -6.76 -4.03 -7.29
N HIS A 379 -5.84 -3.52 -6.48
CA HIS A 379 -5.68 -3.83 -5.06
C HIS A 379 -6.56 -2.99 -4.13
N THR A 380 -7.59 -2.36 -4.71
CA THR A 380 -8.68 -1.65 -4.04
C THR A 380 -9.62 -2.60 -3.29
N GLN A 381 -10.29 -2.06 -2.27
CA GLN A 381 -11.19 -2.79 -1.38
C GLN A 381 -12.57 -2.09 -1.32
N ALA A 382 -13.54 -2.70 -0.63
CA ALA A 382 -14.87 -2.12 -0.48
C ALA A 382 -14.88 -1.07 0.66
N ASP A 383 -14.05 -0.04 0.51
CA ASP A 383 -13.50 0.79 1.60
C ASP A 383 -13.87 2.29 1.50
N ARG A 384 -14.87 2.66 0.70
CA ARG A 384 -15.24 4.08 0.54
C ARG A 384 -15.81 4.63 1.83
N MET A 385 -15.42 5.86 2.18
CA MET A 385 -15.66 6.52 3.46
C MET A 385 -15.00 5.85 4.67
N ASN A 386 -14.03 4.95 4.44
CA ASN A 386 -13.16 4.45 5.51
C ASN A 386 -12.28 5.57 6.06
N LEU A 387 -11.88 5.41 7.32
CA LEU A 387 -10.95 6.31 7.99
C LEU A 387 -9.96 5.53 8.85
N THR A 388 -8.79 6.10 9.07
CA THR A 388 -7.80 5.62 10.04
C THR A 388 -7.40 6.75 10.98
N MET A 389 -6.95 6.41 12.19
CA MET A 389 -6.49 7.36 13.21
C MET A 389 -5.34 6.73 14.00
N TYR A 390 -4.17 7.34 13.86
CA TYR A 390 -2.95 7.04 14.59
C TYR A 390 -2.55 8.27 15.40
N GLY A 391 -2.16 8.09 16.64
CA GLY A 391 -1.82 9.21 17.52
C GLY A 391 -1.59 8.76 18.94
N LEU A 392 -1.02 9.62 19.78
CA LEU A 392 -0.68 9.29 21.17
C LEU A 392 0.29 8.09 21.28
N GLY A 393 1.07 7.80 20.23
CA GLY A 393 1.94 6.62 20.15
C GLY A 393 1.21 5.30 19.81
N GLU A 394 -0.09 5.36 19.50
CA GLU A 394 -0.97 4.22 19.26
C GLU A 394 -1.50 4.15 17.83
N ARG A 395 -1.92 2.95 17.43
CA ARG A 395 -2.76 2.72 16.24
C ARG A 395 -4.19 2.48 16.68
N LEU A 396 -4.96 3.57 16.81
CA LEU A 396 -6.26 3.58 17.47
C LEU A 396 -7.39 3.11 16.56
N VAL A 397 -7.44 3.65 15.33
CA VAL A 397 -8.41 3.25 14.31
C VAL A 397 -7.63 2.83 13.09
N ILE A 398 -7.79 1.58 12.67
CA ILE A 398 -6.96 0.99 11.61
C ILE A 398 -7.80 0.52 10.44
N ASP A 399 -7.15 0.31 9.30
CA ASP A 399 -7.68 -0.55 8.26
C ASP A 399 -7.26 -2.00 8.51
N SER A 400 -8.02 -2.97 7.98
CA SER A 400 -7.65 -4.40 8.05
C SER A 400 -6.48 -4.78 7.13
N GLY A 401 -6.15 -3.93 6.15
CA GLY A 401 -5.12 -4.13 5.15
C GLY A 401 -5.40 -5.35 4.27
N TYR A 402 -4.35 -6.11 3.93
CA TYR A 402 -4.48 -7.28 3.04
C TYR A 402 -5.51 -8.33 3.52
N GLY A 403 -5.66 -8.51 4.83
CA GLY A 403 -6.66 -9.39 5.43
C GLY A 403 -6.68 -10.83 4.90
N LEU A 404 -5.51 -11.48 4.83
CA LEU A 404 -5.42 -12.90 4.43
C LEU A 404 -5.70 -13.84 5.59
N VAL A 405 -6.75 -14.65 5.46
CA VAL A 405 -7.09 -15.68 6.43
C VAL A 405 -6.82 -17.06 5.83
N PRO A 406 -5.83 -17.83 6.35
CA PRO A 406 -5.56 -19.18 5.89
C PRO A 406 -6.78 -20.11 6.04
N ILE A 407 -6.97 -21.01 5.08
CA ILE A 407 -7.96 -22.08 5.19
C ILE A 407 -7.26 -23.30 5.80
N GLU A 408 -7.74 -23.76 6.96
CA GLU A 408 -7.16 -24.90 7.69
C GLU A 408 -7.07 -26.15 6.79
N GLY A 409 -5.93 -26.84 6.83
CA GLY A 409 -5.66 -28.01 6.00
C GLY A 409 -5.42 -27.70 4.52
N SER A 410 -5.29 -26.42 4.13
CA SER A 410 -5.11 -25.97 2.75
C SER A 410 -3.99 -24.94 2.62
N THR A 411 -3.52 -24.73 1.39
CA THR A 411 -2.64 -23.60 1.03
C THR A 411 -3.44 -22.41 0.49
N GLN A 412 -4.76 -22.50 0.48
CA GLN A 412 -5.67 -21.42 0.09
C GLN A 412 -5.83 -20.41 1.23
N VAL A 413 -6.14 -19.17 0.85
CA VAL A 413 -6.46 -18.08 1.78
C VAL A 413 -7.77 -17.42 1.35
N LYS A 414 -8.53 -16.93 2.32
CA LYS A 414 -9.62 -15.98 2.08
C LYS A 414 -9.05 -14.58 2.11
N ARG A 415 -9.44 -13.74 1.14
CA ARG A 415 -9.05 -12.33 1.06
C ARG A 415 -10.13 -11.48 1.74
N MET A 416 -10.12 -11.50 3.07
CA MET A 416 -11.16 -10.84 3.86
C MET A 416 -11.01 -9.32 3.84
N GLY A 417 -9.78 -8.79 3.69
CA GLY A 417 -9.54 -7.35 3.59
C GLY A 417 -10.27 -6.67 2.43
N LYS A 418 -10.68 -7.41 1.38
CA LYS A 418 -11.48 -6.85 0.28
C LYS A 418 -12.95 -6.60 0.62
N LEU A 419 -13.47 -7.17 1.71
CA LEU A 419 -14.88 -7.10 2.06
C LEU A 419 -15.20 -5.82 2.85
N GLY A 420 -16.39 -5.26 2.63
CA GLY A 420 -16.75 -3.98 3.26
C GLY A 420 -16.86 -4.06 4.78
N GLU A 421 -17.21 -5.21 5.36
CA GLU A 421 -17.21 -5.40 6.82
C GLU A 421 -15.79 -5.40 7.45
N SER A 422 -14.75 -5.41 6.62
CA SER A 422 -13.35 -5.29 7.02
C SER A 422 -12.86 -3.85 7.13
N HIS A 423 -13.75 -2.86 7.03
CA HIS A 423 -13.41 -1.44 7.14
C HIS A 423 -14.30 -0.72 8.17
N ASN A 424 -13.93 0.52 8.51
CA ASN A 424 -14.65 1.34 9.48
C ASN A 424 -15.86 1.99 8.79
N GLN A 425 -17.01 1.30 8.74
CA GLN A 425 -18.16 1.66 7.90
C GLN A 425 -19.49 1.40 8.59
N VAL A 426 -20.59 1.80 7.93
CA VAL A 426 -21.95 1.41 8.30
C VAL A 426 -22.39 0.21 7.46
N LEU A 427 -22.95 -0.82 8.08
CA LEU A 427 -23.69 -1.89 7.40
C LEU A 427 -25.19 -1.55 7.40
N ILE A 428 -25.89 -1.91 6.33
CA ILE A 428 -27.35 -1.76 6.20
C ILE A 428 -27.97 -3.14 6.05
N ASP A 429 -28.85 -3.53 6.98
CA ASP A 429 -29.46 -4.87 7.03
C ASP A 429 -28.43 -6.01 7.03
N GLY A 430 -27.32 -5.80 7.75
CA GLY A 430 -26.19 -6.73 7.82
C GLY A 430 -25.38 -6.83 6.54
N LYS A 431 -25.63 -5.95 5.55
CA LYS A 431 -24.90 -5.89 4.29
C LYS A 431 -23.91 -4.72 4.29
N PRO A 432 -22.64 -4.97 3.94
CA PRO A 432 -21.67 -3.91 3.71
C PRO A 432 -21.89 -3.22 2.36
N GLN A 433 -21.12 -2.18 2.08
CA GLN A 433 -20.98 -1.69 0.71
C GLN A 433 -20.33 -2.76 -0.19
N SER A 434 -20.63 -2.70 -1.48
CA SER A 434 -19.97 -3.49 -2.52
C SER A 434 -18.67 -2.82 -2.99
N ALA A 435 -17.73 -3.60 -3.51
CA ALA A 435 -16.52 -3.07 -4.15
C ALA A 435 -16.86 -2.37 -5.50
N THR A 436 -17.91 -2.82 -6.18
CA THR A 436 -18.42 -2.24 -7.43
C THR A 436 -19.75 -1.53 -7.19
N PRO A 437 -20.06 -0.47 -7.96
CA PRO A 437 -21.38 0.16 -7.90
C PRO A 437 -22.49 -0.87 -8.13
N VAL A 438 -23.57 -0.77 -7.35
CA VAL A 438 -24.75 -1.66 -7.40
C VAL A 438 -26.01 -0.94 -7.91
N GLN A 439 -25.91 0.36 -8.18
CA GLN A 439 -26.98 1.17 -8.75
C GLN A 439 -26.72 1.39 -10.26
N GLU A 440 -27.74 1.13 -11.10
CA GLU A 440 -27.62 1.19 -12.57
C GLU A 440 -27.41 2.61 -13.11
N GLU A 441 -27.90 3.63 -12.39
CA GLU A 441 -27.63 5.04 -12.68
C GLU A 441 -26.70 5.59 -11.58
N ILE A 442 -25.43 5.80 -11.92
CA ILE A 442 -24.47 6.52 -11.05
C ILE A 442 -24.80 8.03 -10.97
N GLY A 443 -25.79 8.52 -11.74
CA GLY A 443 -26.31 9.89 -11.65
C GLY A 443 -25.22 10.98 -11.61
N ASP A 444 -25.52 12.09 -10.92
CA ASP A 444 -24.53 13.11 -10.50
C ASP A 444 -23.82 12.69 -9.19
N TYR A 445 -23.83 11.40 -8.79
CA TYR A 445 -23.21 10.98 -7.54
C TYR A 445 -21.69 10.99 -7.70
N THR A 446 -21.07 12.03 -7.15
CA THR A 446 -19.63 12.17 -7.11
C THR A 446 -19.08 11.38 -5.93
N THR A 447 -18.10 10.52 -6.20
CA THR A 447 -17.22 9.94 -5.18
C THR A 447 -16.17 10.96 -4.68
N GLU A 448 -16.39 12.26 -4.92
CA GLU A 448 -15.48 13.32 -4.54
C GLU A 448 -15.57 13.62 -3.03
N ILE A 449 -14.41 13.81 -2.41
CA ILE A 449 -14.30 14.36 -1.06
C ILE A 449 -14.39 15.88 -1.15
N ARG A 450 -15.44 16.44 -0.56
CA ARG A 450 -15.49 17.88 -0.25
C ARG A 450 -14.79 18.11 1.07
N TRP A 451 -13.80 18.99 1.13
CA TRP A 451 -13.10 19.28 2.37
C TRP A 451 -12.69 20.75 2.49
N LYS A 452 -12.45 21.20 3.72
CA LYS A 452 -11.85 22.51 4.01
C LYS A 452 -11.17 22.49 5.38
N GLN A 453 -10.09 23.25 5.48
CA GLN A 453 -9.45 23.56 6.74
C GLN A 453 -9.90 24.94 7.27
N HIS A 454 -10.21 25.00 8.55
CA HIS A 454 -10.50 26.21 9.31
C HIS A 454 -9.65 26.18 10.60
N GLU A 455 -8.54 26.92 10.59
CA GLU A 455 -7.54 26.87 11.68
C GLU A 455 -7.04 25.44 11.91
N GLU A 456 -7.13 24.91 13.14
CA GLU A 456 -6.73 23.55 13.50
C GLU A 456 -7.83 22.51 13.20
N TRP A 457 -8.97 22.90 12.63
CA TRP A 457 -10.05 21.99 12.29
C TRP A 457 -10.09 21.70 10.79
N VAL A 458 -10.21 20.44 10.42
CA VAL A 458 -10.39 20.00 9.04
C VAL A 458 -11.68 19.21 8.95
N TRP A 459 -12.59 19.60 8.06
CA TRP A 459 -13.76 18.78 7.76
C TRP A 459 -13.67 18.21 6.35
N SER A 460 -14.24 17.03 6.18
CA SER A 460 -14.37 16.33 4.91
C SER A 460 -15.70 15.59 4.83
N VAL A 461 -16.23 15.43 3.63
CA VAL A 461 -17.48 14.69 3.37
C VAL A 461 -17.30 13.80 2.16
N GLY A 462 -17.66 12.52 2.29
CA GLY A 462 -17.70 11.54 1.21
C GLY A 462 -19.10 10.99 0.99
N ASP A 463 -19.34 10.46 -0.21
CA ASP A 463 -20.60 9.85 -0.63
C ASP A 463 -20.34 8.47 -1.25
N ALA A 464 -20.81 7.42 -0.60
CA ALA A 464 -20.71 6.04 -1.09
C ALA A 464 -22.08 5.46 -1.50
N THR A 465 -23.09 6.31 -1.71
CA THR A 465 -24.45 5.92 -2.11
C THR A 465 -24.47 4.85 -3.21
N PRO A 466 -23.70 4.98 -4.32
CA PRO A 466 -23.77 4.00 -5.41
C PRO A 466 -23.32 2.57 -5.04
N PHE A 467 -22.66 2.40 -3.89
CA PHE A 467 -22.07 1.13 -3.44
C PHE A 467 -22.93 0.39 -2.43
N TYR A 468 -24.03 0.99 -1.97
CA TYR A 468 -25.01 0.34 -1.09
C TYR A 468 -26.25 -0.10 -1.87
N GLU A 469 -26.68 -1.34 -1.62
CA GLU A 469 -27.93 -1.87 -2.15
C GLU A 469 -29.14 -1.17 -1.50
N GLY A 470 -30.24 -1.00 -2.24
CA GLY A 470 -31.51 -0.50 -1.67
C GLY A 470 -31.87 0.95 -2.00
N GLY A 471 -31.05 1.67 -2.77
CA GLY A 471 -31.49 2.88 -3.50
C GLY A 471 -31.70 4.15 -2.67
N GLY A 472 -30.96 4.35 -1.58
CA GLY A 472 -30.98 5.59 -0.80
C GLY A 472 -29.60 6.19 -0.55
N VAL A 473 -29.51 7.26 0.24
CA VAL A 473 -28.29 8.06 0.42
C VAL A 473 -27.41 7.50 1.55
N VAL A 474 -26.12 7.32 1.31
CA VAL A 474 -25.12 6.96 2.33
C VAL A 474 -23.91 7.89 2.26
N ARG A 475 -23.78 8.75 3.27
CA ARG A 475 -22.73 9.77 3.36
C ARG A 475 -22.09 9.78 4.74
N ARG A 476 -20.85 10.26 4.77
CA ARG A 476 -20.08 10.46 6.00
C ARG A 476 -19.37 11.80 5.97
N ALA A 477 -19.48 12.55 7.06
CA ALA A 477 -18.57 13.63 7.36
C ALA A 477 -17.54 13.22 8.41
N VAL A 478 -16.28 13.62 8.23
CA VAL A 478 -15.20 13.49 9.21
C VAL A 478 -14.65 14.87 9.52
N VAL A 479 -14.64 15.25 10.80
CA VAL A 479 -14.14 16.54 11.30
C VAL A 479 -13.05 16.29 12.32
N THR A 480 -11.82 16.68 12.00
CA THR A 480 -10.61 16.40 12.78
C THR A 480 -10.07 17.67 13.40
N HIS A 481 -9.84 17.66 14.71
CA HIS A 481 -9.05 18.66 15.42
C HIS A 481 -7.58 18.25 15.40
N LEU A 482 -6.73 19.06 14.77
CA LEU A 482 -5.29 18.84 14.64
C LEU A 482 -4.54 19.24 15.92
N ASP A 483 -4.88 18.59 17.03
CA ASP A 483 -4.18 18.72 18.30
C ASP A 483 -3.52 17.40 18.66
N LYS A 484 -2.21 17.46 18.89
CA LYS A 484 -1.37 16.33 19.25
C LYS A 484 -1.65 15.79 20.65
N LEU A 485 -1.99 16.69 21.59
CA LEU A 485 -2.25 16.37 22.99
C LEU A 485 -3.71 16.01 23.21
N ASN A 486 -4.62 16.68 22.49
CA ASN A 486 -6.05 16.47 22.62
C ASN A 486 -6.71 16.19 21.25
N PRO A 487 -6.34 15.09 20.57
CA PRO A 487 -6.91 14.77 19.27
C PRO A 487 -8.40 14.47 19.42
N ILE A 488 -9.20 15.05 18.52
CA ILE A 488 -10.63 14.80 18.41
C ILE A 488 -10.94 14.50 16.94
N VAL A 489 -11.61 13.38 16.69
CA VAL A 489 -12.20 13.05 15.38
C VAL A 489 -13.70 12.88 15.58
N LEU A 490 -14.48 13.75 14.94
CA LEU A 490 -15.93 13.67 14.89
C LEU A 490 -16.36 13.01 13.58
N ILE A 491 -17.29 12.07 13.64
CA ILE A 491 -17.82 11.33 12.50
C ILE A 491 -19.33 11.51 12.50
N ALA A 492 -19.89 12.04 11.42
CA ALA A 492 -21.32 12.10 11.23
C ALA A 492 -21.73 11.20 10.07
N ASP A 493 -22.48 10.14 10.37
CA ASP A 493 -22.99 9.20 9.36
C ASP A 493 -24.45 9.50 9.04
N VAL A 494 -24.76 9.48 7.75
CA VAL A 494 -26.10 9.73 7.21
C VAL A 494 -26.46 8.58 6.26
N ALA A 495 -27.37 7.71 6.68
CA ALA A 495 -27.87 6.60 5.87
C ALA A 495 -29.40 6.62 5.78
N PHE A 496 -29.90 6.80 4.57
CA PHE A 496 -31.31 6.71 4.19
C PHE A 496 -31.47 5.60 3.16
N VAL A 497 -32.53 4.80 3.27
CA VAL A 497 -32.81 3.70 2.32
C VAL A 497 -34.13 3.99 1.61
N ASP A 498 -35.24 3.38 2.04
CA ASP A 498 -36.57 3.54 1.41
C ASP A 498 -37.66 4.04 2.39
N GLY A 499 -37.24 4.52 3.58
CA GLY A 499 -38.12 4.94 4.67
C GLY A 499 -38.72 3.79 5.49
N GLY A 500 -38.49 2.53 5.09
CA GLY A 500 -38.76 1.32 5.87
C GLY A 500 -37.82 1.19 7.07
N LYS A 501 -38.12 0.27 8.00
CA LYS A 501 -37.24 0.02 9.16
C LYS A 501 -36.08 -0.89 8.75
N HIS A 502 -34.86 -0.38 8.87
CA HIS A 502 -33.62 -1.10 8.62
C HIS A 502 -32.80 -1.24 9.90
N THR A 503 -31.86 -2.19 9.89
CA THR A 503 -30.78 -2.23 10.89
C THR A 503 -29.54 -1.55 10.35
N PHE A 504 -28.87 -0.78 11.20
CA PHE A 504 -27.62 -0.11 10.88
C PHE A 504 -26.56 -0.52 11.89
N ASP A 505 -25.44 -1.08 11.42
CA ASP A 505 -24.31 -1.44 12.28
C ASP A 505 -23.11 -0.56 11.94
N TRP A 506 -22.72 0.30 12.86
CA TRP A 506 -21.52 1.13 12.74
C TRP A 506 -20.31 0.35 13.24
N LEU A 507 -19.27 0.21 12.41
CA LEU A 507 -18.09 -0.60 12.66
C LEU A 507 -16.86 0.28 12.91
N LEU A 508 -16.05 -0.10 13.90
CA LEU A 508 -14.73 0.47 14.16
C LEU A 508 -13.73 -0.61 14.56
N GLN A 509 -12.63 -0.70 13.85
CA GLN A 509 -11.54 -1.64 14.11
C GLN A 509 -10.32 -0.94 14.72
N THR A 510 -9.66 -1.64 15.62
CA THR A 510 -8.43 -1.20 16.27
C THR A 510 -7.32 -2.24 16.10
N GLU A 511 -6.07 -1.83 16.28
CA GLU A 511 -4.93 -2.74 16.21
C GLU A 511 -5.05 -3.94 17.16
N THR A 512 -4.57 -5.10 16.68
CA THR A 512 -4.44 -6.31 17.51
C THR A 512 -3.68 -6.01 18.79
N GLY A 513 -4.26 -6.37 19.93
CA GLY A 513 -3.71 -6.10 21.26
C GLY A 513 -4.36 -4.91 21.96
N ASN A 514 -4.95 -3.96 21.23
CA ASN A 514 -5.78 -2.90 21.83
C ASN A 514 -7.05 -3.51 22.42
N THR A 515 -7.72 -2.75 23.29
CA THR A 515 -8.91 -3.24 24.00
C THR A 515 -10.03 -2.21 24.04
N PHE A 516 -11.28 -2.69 23.97
CA PHE A 516 -12.46 -1.88 24.22
C PHE A 516 -13.12 -2.27 25.57
N GLU A 517 -13.44 -1.25 26.36
CA GLU A 517 -14.31 -1.36 27.52
C GLU A 517 -15.66 -0.69 27.19
N LEU A 518 -16.73 -1.50 27.07
CA LEU A 518 -18.05 -0.99 26.70
C LEU A 518 -18.62 -0.08 27.80
N CYS A 519 -19.18 1.04 27.36
CA CYS A 519 -19.84 2.05 28.18
C CYS A 519 -21.28 2.26 27.67
N PRO A 520 -22.19 2.87 28.44
CA PRO A 520 -23.59 3.06 28.02
C PRO A 520 -23.77 3.75 26.65
N ASN A 521 -22.90 4.71 26.31
CA ASN A 521 -22.98 5.51 25.08
C ASN A 521 -21.78 5.30 24.14
N GLY A 522 -21.05 4.19 24.28
CA GLY A 522 -19.86 3.93 23.47
C GLY A 522 -18.89 2.97 24.11
N ALA A 523 -17.60 3.28 24.00
CA ALA A 523 -16.54 2.47 24.59
C ALA A 523 -15.33 3.32 24.94
N LYS A 524 -14.50 2.81 25.85
CA LYS A 524 -13.14 3.30 26.05
C LYS A 524 -12.19 2.41 25.27
N LEU A 525 -11.38 2.99 24.41
CA LEU A 525 -10.33 2.32 23.65
C LEU A 525 -8.97 2.56 24.32
N THR A 526 -8.28 1.48 24.66
CA THR A 526 -6.90 1.55 25.21
C THR A 526 -5.95 0.87 24.25
N GLY A 527 -4.96 1.63 23.80
CA GLY A 527 -3.87 1.16 22.97
C GLY A 527 -2.85 0.34 23.74
N HIS A 528 -2.28 -0.67 23.10
CA HIS A 528 -1.36 -1.61 23.75
C HIS A 528 0.11 -1.21 23.66
N ARG A 529 0.46 -0.24 22.82
CA ARG A 529 1.86 0.08 22.52
C ARG A 529 2.48 0.96 23.61
N THR A 530 1.74 1.98 24.02
CA THR A 530 2.12 2.99 25.02
C THR A 530 1.10 3.13 26.15
N GLY A 531 -0.12 2.60 25.98
CA GLY A 531 -1.24 2.79 26.90
C GLY A 531 -2.07 4.05 26.58
N GLY A 532 -1.92 4.63 25.39
CA GLY A 532 -2.72 5.77 24.96
C GLY A 532 -4.21 5.43 24.96
N MET A 533 -5.05 6.34 25.43
CA MET A 533 -6.49 6.09 25.62
C MET A 533 -7.32 7.16 24.92
N VAL A 534 -8.39 6.71 24.28
CA VAL A 534 -9.46 7.57 23.75
C VAL A 534 -10.82 7.02 24.15
N ARG A 535 -11.81 7.90 24.23
CA ARG A 535 -13.21 7.55 24.35
C ARG A 535 -13.85 7.55 22.97
N VAL A 536 -14.73 6.58 22.73
CA VAL A 536 -15.69 6.57 21.63
C VAL A 536 -17.04 6.90 22.24
N THR A 537 -17.67 7.99 21.82
CA THR A 537 -19.00 8.42 22.28
C THR A 537 -19.88 8.65 21.08
N GLN A 538 -21.04 7.98 21.00
CA GLN A 538 -21.99 8.18 19.90
C GLN A 538 -23.35 8.63 20.42
N VAL A 539 -23.97 9.53 19.67
CA VAL A 539 -25.40 9.83 19.72
C VAL A 539 -25.98 9.63 18.33
N ALA A 540 -27.22 9.17 18.23
CA ALA A 540 -27.89 8.97 16.96
C ALA A 540 -29.37 9.34 17.05
N ASN A 541 -30.03 9.58 15.93
CA ASN A 541 -31.48 9.83 15.88
C ASN A 541 -32.32 8.65 16.40
N VAL A 542 -31.72 7.46 16.50
CA VAL A 542 -32.32 6.23 17.02
C VAL A 542 -31.43 5.62 18.12
N PRO A 543 -31.99 4.80 19.03
CA PRO A 543 -31.19 4.18 20.09
C PRO A 543 -30.08 3.28 19.53
N VAL A 544 -28.90 3.37 20.13
CA VAL A 544 -27.72 2.56 19.80
C VAL A 544 -27.49 1.53 20.91
N SER A 545 -27.25 0.28 20.53
CA SER A 545 -26.73 -0.76 21.43
C SER A 545 -25.31 -1.14 21.04
N TRP A 546 -24.45 -1.38 22.02
CA TRP A 546 -23.03 -1.65 21.80
C TRP A 546 -22.69 -3.12 22.00
N SER A 547 -21.85 -3.62 21.10
CA SER A 547 -21.18 -4.91 21.23
C SER A 547 -19.77 -4.82 20.67
N GLN A 548 -18.99 -5.86 20.85
CA GLN A 548 -17.66 -5.98 20.26
C GLN A 548 -17.41 -7.43 19.85
N ASP A 549 -16.61 -7.61 18.81
CA ASP A 549 -16.13 -8.90 18.33
C ASP A 549 -14.65 -8.82 17.90
N GLU A 550 -14.18 -9.88 17.26
CA GLU A 550 -12.86 -9.92 16.61
C GLU A 550 -13.05 -10.22 15.13
N TRP A 551 -12.42 -9.43 14.27
CA TRP A 551 -12.46 -9.58 12.82
C TRP A 551 -11.04 -9.57 12.26
N ILE A 552 -10.62 -10.66 11.61
CA ILE A 552 -9.25 -10.82 11.07
C ILE A 552 -8.18 -10.52 12.16
N SER A 553 -8.41 -11.04 13.38
CA SER A 553 -7.53 -10.82 14.54
C SER A 553 -7.46 -9.38 15.07
N HIS A 554 -8.33 -8.48 14.59
CA HIS A 554 -8.49 -7.13 15.11
C HIS A 554 -9.74 -7.05 16.00
N PRO A 555 -9.64 -6.49 17.22
CA PRO A 555 -10.82 -6.13 17.99
C PRO A 555 -11.66 -5.12 17.21
N ARG A 556 -12.98 -5.32 17.20
CA ARG A 556 -13.91 -4.47 16.47
C ARG A 556 -15.10 -4.11 17.36
N LEU A 557 -15.39 -2.81 17.42
CA LEU A 557 -16.53 -2.23 18.12
C LEU A 557 -17.70 -2.10 17.13
N ILE A 558 -18.90 -2.44 17.60
CA ILE A 558 -20.14 -2.41 16.81
C ILE A 558 -21.20 -1.60 17.55
N GLY A 559 -21.66 -0.52 16.93
CA GLY A 559 -22.82 0.26 17.35
C GLY A 559 -24.04 -0.08 16.49
N SER A 560 -24.99 -0.84 17.05
CA SER A 560 -26.17 -1.31 16.33
C SER A 560 -27.39 -0.46 16.61
N SER A 561 -28.10 -0.10 15.54
CA SER A 561 -29.28 0.76 15.56
C SER A 561 -30.40 0.18 14.70
N LYS A 562 -31.66 0.54 15.00
CA LYS A 562 -32.81 0.15 14.18
C LYS A 562 -33.77 1.32 13.98
N GLY A 563 -34.05 1.66 12.73
CA GLY A 563 -34.82 2.86 12.41
C GLY A 563 -35.15 3.02 10.94
N PRO A 564 -35.91 4.07 10.59
CA PRO A 564 -36.17 4.43 9.19
C PRO A 564 -34.93 5.00 8.46
N CYS A 565 -33.99 5.53 9.23
CA CYS A 565 -32.72 6.06 8.77
C CYS A 565 -31.73 6.10 9.95
N LEU A 566 -30.44 6.21 9.63
CA LEU A 566 -29.39 6.54 10.57
C LEU A 566 -28.92 7.98 10.33
N ILE A 567 -28.98 8.80 11.37
CA ILE A 567 -28.23 10.04 11.47
C ILE A 567 -27.48 9.93 12.80
N SER A 568 -26.16 9.84 12.77
CA SER A 568 -25.34 9.72 13.97
C SER A 568 -24.25 10.78 14.04
N LEU A 569 -23.77 11.01 15.25
CA LEU A 569 -22.61 11.81 15.57
C LEU A 569 -21.76 11.04 16.58
N THR A 570 -20.61 10.58 16.14
CA THR A 570 -19.60 9.87 16.93
C THR A 570 -18.41 10.79 17.18
N MET A 571 -17.86 10.76 18.38
CA MET A 571 -16.54 11.32 18.69
C MET A 571 -15.58 10.22 19.06
N ILE A 572 -14.35 10.32 18.58
CA ILE A 572 -13.18 9.57 19.02
C ILE A 572 -12.15 10.59 19.49
N GLY A 573 -11.80 10.58 20.78
CA GLY A 573 -10.87 11.56 21.33
C GLY A 573 -10.54 11.34 22.79
N VAL A 574 -9.60 12.11 23.33
CA VAL A 574 -9.17 12.00 24.73
C VAL A 574 -10.22 12.53 25.73
N ASP A 575 -11.14 13.38 25.26
CA ASP A 575 -12.17 13.97 26.11
C ASP A 575 -13.18 12.90 26.55
N ASP A 576 -13.20 12.60 27.84
CA ASP A 576 -14.10 11.65 28.46
C ASP A 576 -15.36 12.28 29.06
N THR A 577 -15.51 13.61 28.94
CA THR A 577 -16.59 14.41 29.54
C THR A 577 -17.72 14.76 28.57
N LEU A 578 -17.65 14.31 27.31
CA LEU A 578 -18.68 14.57 26.32
C LEU A 578 -19.84 13.56 26.44
N VAL A 579 -21.06 14.08 26.42
CA VAL A 579 -22.32 13.33 26.45
C VAL A 579 -23.18 13.64 25.24
N GLY A 580 -23.91 12.61 24.78
CA GLY A 580 -24.88 12.73 23.71
C GLY A 580 -26.21 13.29 24.19
N GLU A 581 -26.78 14.23 23.44
CA GLU A 581 -28.10 14.82 23.71
C GLU A 581 -28.99 14.71 22.47
N HIS A 582 -30.27 14.41 22.70
CA HIS A 582 -31.30 14.37 21.65
C HIS A 582 -32.18 15.61 21.75
N GLY A 583 -32.38 16.28 20.62
CA GLY A 583 -33.37 17.33 20.45
C GLY A 583 -34.39 16.98 19.37
N GLU A 584 -35.41 17.82 19.24
CA GLU A 584 -36.33 17.74 18.10
C GLU A 584 -35.58 18.15 16.83
N GLY A 585 -35.43 17.21 15.88
CA GLY A 585 -34.72 17.44 14.62
C GLY A 585 -33.21 17.63 14.75
N ASN A 586 -32.59 17.25 15.87
CA ASN A 586 -31.14 17.34 16.04
C ASN A 586 -30.57 16.36 17.08
N ILE A 587 -29.27 16.10 16.97
CA ILE A 587 -28.45 15.42 17.97
C ILE A 587 -27.18 16.24 18.22
N SER A 588 -26.65 16.21 19.44
CA SER A 588 -25.41 16.94 19.76
C SER A 588 -24.52 16.20 20.75
N LEU A 589 -23.22 16.49 20.67
CA LEU A 589 -22.24 16.18 21.70
C LEU A 589 -21.96 17.44 22.52
N ARG A 590 -22.20 17.34 23.83
CA ARG A 590 -22.08 18.44 24.79
C ARG A 590 -21.12 18.06 25.91
N HIS A 591 -20.35 19.01 26.41
CA HIS A 591 -19.58 18.78 27.63
C HIS A 591 -20.50 18.64 28.84
N GLU A 592 -20.17 17.76 29.77
CA GLU A 592 -20.86 17.65 31.07
C GLU A 592 -20.80 18.97 31.85
N ASP A 593 -19.69 19.70 31.72
CA ASP A 593 -19.58 21.08 32.19
C ASP A 593 -20.46 22.00 31.34
N GLN A 594 -21.58 22.42 31.92
CA GLN A 594 -22.58 23.26 31.24
C GLN A 594 -22.01 24.60 30.77
N GLU A 595 -20.92 25.10 31.38
CA GLU A 595 -20.28 26.35 30.96
C GLU A 595 -19.54 26.22 29.62
N LYS A 596 -19.07 25.01 29.27
CA LYS A 596 -18.41 24.73 27.98
C LYS A 596 -19.39 24.53 26.83
N GLY A 597 -20.65 24.23 27.13
CA GLY A 597 -21.70 24.13 26.13
C GLY A 597 -21.55 22.95 25.16
N VAL A 598 -22.08 23.13 23.95
CA VAL A 598 -22.13 22.10 22.90
C VAL A 598 -20.88 22.19 22.04
N LEU A 599 -20.22 21.04 21.84
CA LEU A 599 -19.08 20.95 20.93
C LEU A 599 -19.58 20.91 19.49
N ALA A 600 -20.40 19.90 19.17
CA ALA A 600 -20.89 19.67 17.82
C ALA A 600 -22.36 19.23 17.81
N ARG A 601 -23.05 19.55 16.72
CA ARG A 601 -24.45 19.23 16.50
C ARG A 601 -24.68 18.79 15.05
N VAL A 602 -25.57 17.84 14.86
CA VAL A 602 -26.13 17.48 13.55
C VAL A 602 -27.62 17.80 13.57
N ARG A 603 -28.09 18.56 12.58
CA ARG A 603 -29.49 19.01 12.46
C ARG A 603 -30.10 18.49 11.17
N TRP A 604 -31.41 18.21 11.17
CA TRP A 604 -32.15 17.86 9.98
C TRP A 604 -33.55 18.49 10.01
N LYS A 605 -34.07 18.89 8.84
CA LYS A 605 -35.39 19.53 8.73
C LYS A 605 -36.52 18.53 8.64
N GLU A 606 -36.35 17.49 7.82
CA GLU A 606 -37.31 16.41 7.64
C GLU A 606 -36.57 15.07 7.71
N ALA A 607 -37.00 14.19 8.62
CA ALA A 607 -36.46 12.84 8.69
C ALA A 607 -36.82 12.09 7.40
N GLY A 608 -35.83 11.85 6.53
CA GLY A 608 -36.00 11.16 5.25
C GLY A 608 -35.38 11.88 4.04
N LEU A 609 -34.93 13.13 4.19
CA LEU A 609 -34.29 13.89 3.11
C LEU A 609 -32.83 14.20 3.45
N ALA A 610 -31.90 13.45 2.86
CA ALA A 610 -30.46 13.61 3.10
C ALA A 610 -29.93 15.01 2.78
N GLN A 611 -30.51 15.69 1.78
CA GLN A 611 -30.14 17.05 1.39
C GLN A 611 -30.41 18.12 2.47
N SER A 612 -30.98 17.73 3.62
CA SER A 612 -31.33 18.63 4.72
C SER A 612 -30.50 18.42 5.99
N VAL A 613 -29.44 17.60 5.94
CA VAL A 613 -28.59 17.33 7.11
C VAL A 613 -27.41 18.30 7.17
N GLU A 614 -27.34 19.07 8.25
CA GLU A 614 -26.30 20.07 8.51
C GLU A 614 -25.46 19.64 9.72
N PHE A 615 -24.14 19.77 9.59
CA PHE A 615 -23.19 19.65 10.68
C PHE A 615 -22.81 21.05 11.16
N ASP A 616 -22.83 21.24 12.48
CA ASP A 616 -22.41 22.46 13.17
C ASP A 616 -21.33 22.12 14.21
N LEU A 617 -20.16 22.72 14.09
CA LEU A 617 -19.16 22.80 15.16
C LEU A 617 -19.35 24.16 15.87
N GLU A 618 -20.09 24.17 16.97
CA GLU A 618 -20.58 25.41 17.58
C GLU A 618 -19.46 26.26 18.17
N SER A 619 -18.42 25.62 18.72
CA SER A 619 -17.26 26.33 19.30
C SER A 619 -16.50 27.17 18.27
N GLU A 620 -16.49 26.73 17.01
CA GLU A 620 -15.70 27.34 15.93
C GLU A 620 -16.55 28.14 14.94
N GLY A 621 -17.88 28.16 15.09
CA GLY A 621 -18.78 28.79 14.12
C GLY A 621 -18.72 28.16 12.73
N LEU A 622 -18.39 26.87 12.63
CA LEU A 622 -18.27 26.14 11.37
C LEU A 622 -19.55 25.33 11.11
N THR A 623 -20.18 25.58 9.97
CA THR A 623 -21.39 24.86 9.51
C THR A 623 -21.23 24.39 8.07
N PHE A 624 -21.65 23.16 7.76
CA PHE A 624 -21.71 22.64 6.40
C PHE A 624 -22.79 21.57 6.21
N THR A 625 -23.22 21.36 4.97
CA THR A 625 -24.16 20.29 4.59
C THR A 625 -23.41 19.00 4.30
N ILE A 626 -23.93 17.90 4.83
CA ILE A 626 -23.43 16.54 4.59
C ILE A 626 -23.91 16.02 3.23
#